data_AF-A0AA39NSJ4-F1
#
_entry.id   AF-A0AA39NSJ4-F1
#
_cell.length_a   1.000
_cell.length_b   1.000
_cell.length_c   1.000
_cell.angle_alpha   90.00
_cell.angle_beta   90.00
_cell.angle_gamma   90.00
#
_symmetry.space_group_name_H-M   'P 1'
#
loop_
_entity.id
_entity.type
_entity.pdbx_description
1 polymer ?
#
loop_
_entity_poly.entity_id
_entity_poly.type
_entity_poly.pdbx_seq_one_letter_code
_entity_poly.pdbx_strand_id
1 'polypeptide(L)'
;MSLPVCEADEAITVAIQGDEFRKLSSEAILEAFTVDYKTSDDFVFVANIESGEEEVFHVHGIISETRLPPVIKGQHINMGTLLQTVKLISVDDDQDFHAAVIAVSAIYEFLQQSVSSSVQAPYGIQHGTSRDMTFVNRLLTPSHSAYPEDIIVFPSTLDPSESLKSAIDEGRFAFTKDNQVRFDKLMSNDVGDQLHFVDHIQPGVFRPGQIVNVGVSFRLIKPKMSAPMHFISHLDSVSLLSWGARKVLDEQHFQQVRPKHGLPAKRRPTTFMKNQVKRSTNYPKGQNHGQPSSSQNPMETDNN
;
A
#
# COMPACT_ATOMS: atom_id res chain seq x y z
N MET A 1 -23.67 1.99 18.44
CA MET A 1 -24.21 2.01 17.07
C MET A 1 -23.31 1.11 16.24
N SER A 2 -23.82 -0.07 15.89
CA SER A 2 -23.15 -1.08 15.07
C SER A 2 -23.37 -0.74 13.60
N LEU A 3 -22.29 -0.59 12.82
CA LEU A 3 -22.37 -0.48 11.36
C LEU A 3 -22.83 -1.83 10.77
N PRO A 4 -23.56 -1.82 9.64
CA PRO A 4 -24.06 -3.04 9.02
C PRO A 4 -22.91 -3.88 8.43
N VAL A 5 -22.94 -5.18 8.73
CA VAL A 5 -21.90 -6.19 8.48
C VAL A 5 -21.85 -6.65 7.01
N CYS A 6 -22.80 -6.25 6.16
CA CYS A 6 -22.86 -6.64 4.74
C CYS A 6 -21.93 -5.83 3.81
N GLU A 7 -21.46 -4.65 4.23
CA GLU A 7 -20.77 -3.73 3.31
C GLU A 7 -19.35 -4.16 2.93
N ALA A 8 -18.65 -4.96 3.74
CA ALA A 8 -17.26 -5.30 3.48
C ALA A 8 -17.10 -6.38 2.39
N ASP A 9 -17.89 -7.46 2.45
CA ASP A 9 -17.84 -8.53 1.45
C ASP A 9 -18.38 -8.06 0.09
N GLU A 10 -19.41 -7.19 0.08
CA GLU A 10 -19.95 -6.61 -1.16
C GLU A 10 -19.00 -5.55 -1.76
N ALA A 11 -18.38 -4.69 -0.94
CA ALA A 11 -17.39 -3.72 -1.45
C ALA A 11 -16.14 -4.40 -2.02
N ILE A 12 -15.71 -5.53 -1.44
CA ILE A 12 -14.63 -6.37 -1.99
C ILE A 12 -15.11 -6.99 -3.31
N THR A 13 -16.30 -7.60 -3.35
CA THR A 13 -16.83 -8.25 -4.57
C THR A 13 -17.07 -7.29 -5.73
N VAL A 14 -17.51 -6.05 -5.46
CA VAL A 14 -17.75 -5.04 -6.50
C VAL A 14 -16.46 -4.34 -6.93
N ALA A 15 -15.48 -4.14 -6.05
CA ALA A 15 -14.14 -3.68 -6.47
C ALA A 15 -13.40 -4.74 -7.33
N ILE A 16 -13.76 -6.02 -7.18
CA ILE A 16 -13.24 -7.15 -7.97
C ILE A 16 -13.85 -7.24 -9.39
N GLN A 17 -14.92 -6.50 -9.71
CA GLN A 17 -15.50 -6.52 -11.06
C GLN A 17 -14.61 -5.92 -12.17
N GLY A 18 -13.48 -5.30 -11.81
CA GLY A 18 -12.35 -5.04 -12.72
C GLY A 18 -11.52 -6.30 -12.96
N ASP A 19 -12.15 -7.33 -13.52
CA ASP A 19 -11.66 -8.71 -13.66
C ASP A 19 -10.62 -8.86 -14.80
N GLU A 20 -9.67 -7.93 -14.91
CA GLU A 20 -8.64 -7.97 -15.96
C GLU A 20 -7.53 -8.97 -15.62
N PHE A 21 -7.07 -9.00 -14.37
CA PHE A 21 -5.98 -9.88 -13.96
C PHE A 21 -6.28 -11.38 -14.07
N ARG A 22 -7.54 -11.80 -13.82
CA ARG A 22 -7.91 -13.23 -13.86
C ARG A 22 -7.86 -13.84 -15.26
N LYS A 23 -7.77 -13.01 -16.31
CA LYS A 23 -7.80 -13.45 -17.72
C LYS A 23 -6.48 -13.24 -18.46
N LEU A 24 -5.43 -12.78 -17.78
CA LEU A 24 -4.12 -12.57 -18.40
C LEU A 24 -3.39 -13.91 -18.59
N SER A 25 -3.80 -14.66 -19.62
CA SER A 25 -2.92 -15.67 -20.22
C SER A 25 -1.80 -14.96 -21.00
N SER A 26 -0.71 -15.67 -21.27
CA SER A 26 0.37 -15.15 -22.13
C SER A 26 -0.15 -14.71 -23.51
N GLU A 27 -1.14 -15.41 -24.05
CA GLU A 27 -1.78 -15.04 -25.32
C GLU A 27 -2.58 -13.73 -25.19
N ALA A 28 -3.37 -13.58 -24.12
CA ALA A 28 -4.13 -12.37 -23.88
C ALA A 28 -3.22 -11.14 -23.70
N ILE A 29 -2.07 -11.30 -23.03
CA ILE A 29 -1.07 -10.23 -22.88
C ILE A 29 -0.54 -9.78 -24.25
N LEU A 30 -0.23 -10.73 -25.14
CA LEU A 30 0.29 -10.42 -26.47
C LEU A 30 -0.76 -9.78 -27.40
N GLU A 31 -2.04 -10.09 -27.19
CA GLU A 31 -3.14 -9.53 -27.96
C GLU A 31 -3.55 -8.12 -27.50
N ALA A 32 -3.43 -7.83 -26.20
CA ALA A 32 -3.87 -6.57 -25.61
C ALA A 32 -2.75 -5.53 -25.46
N PHE A 33 -1.50 -5.97 -25.30
CA PHE A 33 -0.40 -5.10 -24.89
C PHE A 33 0.80 -5.14 -25.84
N THR A 34 1.49 -4.01 -25.90
CA THR A 34 2.78 -3.84 -26.56
C THR A 34 3.79 -3.27 -25.58
N VAL A 35 5.06 -3.24 -25.97
CA VAL A 35 6.12 -2.65 -25.17
C VAL A 35 6.56 -1.34 -25.81
N ASP A 36 6.46 -0.25 -25.05
CA ASP A 36 6.96 1.07 -25.48
C ASP A 36 8.40 1.28 -25.02
N TYR A 37 9.30 1.40 -26.00
CA TYR A 37 10.72 1.69 -25.82
C TYR A 37 11.12 3.11 -26.26
N LYS A 38 10.22 3.86 -26.88
CA LYS A 38 10.48 5.11 -27.59
C LYS A 38 10.11 6.35 -26.78
N THR A 39 9.06 6.25 -25.98
CA THR A 39 8.48 7.42 -25.32
C THR A 39 9.31 7.87 -24.11
N SER A 40 10.13 6.99 -23.53
CA SER A 40 10.99 7.31 -22.38
C SER A 40 12.44 6.88 -22.60
N ASP A 41 13.37 7.78 -22.30
CA ASP A 41 14.81 7.48 -22.28
C ASP A 41 15.22 6.70 -21.01
N ASP A 42 14.45 6.82 -19.92
CA ASP A 42 14.79 6.29 -18.60
C ASP A 42 14.18 4.92 -18.32
N PHE A 43 13.12 4.54 -19.01
CA PHE A 43 12.44 3.25 -18.80
C PHE A 43 11.74 2.73 -20.06
N VAL A 44 11.30 1.48 -19.96
CA VAL A 44 10.44 0.77 -20.92
C VAL A 44 9.19 0.36 -20.15
N PHE A 45 8.01 0.41 -20.75
CA PHE A 45 6.76 0.07 -20.05
C PHE A 45 5.80 -0.73 -20.93
N VAL A 46 4.81 -1.35 -20.28
CA VAL A 46 3.69 -2.04 -20.94
C VAL A 46 2.68 -0.99 -21.37
N ALA A 47 2.43 -0.90 -22.67
CA ALA A 47 1.45 0.00 -23.25
C ALA A 47 0.24 -0.78 -23.77
N ASN A 48 -0.94 -0.18 -23.63
CA ASN A 48 -2.15 -0.67 -24.27
C ASN A 48 -2.03 -0.53 -25.79
N ILE A 49 -2.40 -1.56 -26.57
CA ILE A 49 -2.30 -1.50 -28.03
C ILE A 49 -3.26 -0.46 -28.63
N GLU A 50 -4.45 -0.27 -28.04
CA GLU A 50 -5.48 0.60 -28.58
C GLU A 50 -5.21 2.07 -28.26
N SER A 51 -4.88 2.39 -27.01
CA SER A 51 -4.60 3.78 -26.61
C SER A 51 -3.16 4.20 -26.88
N GLY A 52 -2.21 3.25 -26.89
CA GLY A 52 -0.78 3.52 -26.90
C GLY A 52 -0.24 4.13 -25.60
N GLU A 53 -1.09 4.25 -24.58
CA GLU A 53 -0.73 4.78 -23.27
C GLU A 53 -0.24 3.65 -22.35
N GLU A 54 0.47 4.03 -21.28
CA GLU A 54 0.91 3.09 -20.25
C GLU A 54 -0.31 2.43 -19.57
N GLU A 55 -0.30 1.10 -19.52
CA GLU A 55 -1.40 0.34 -18.93
C GLU A 55 -1.32 0.36 -17.40
N VAL A 56 -2.44 0.64 -16.75
CA VAL A 56 -2.56 0.67 -15.29
C VAL A 56 -3.47 -0.46 -14.86
N PHE A 57 -2.89 -1.43 -14.16
CA PHE A 57 -3.59 -2.57 -13.64
C PHE A 57 -4.00 -2.35 -12.18
N HIS A 58 -4.99 -3.11 -11.69
CA HIS A 58 -5.51 -2.95 -10.33
C HIS A 58 -5.26 -4.19 -9.46
N VAL A 59 -4.54 -4.02 -8.35
CA VAL A 59 -4.28 -5.10 -7.38
C VAL A 59 -4.84 -4.70 -6.02
N HIS A 60 -5.73 -5.53 -5.47
CA HIS A 60 -6.23 -5.34 -4.12
C HIS A 60 -5.45 -6.15 -3.10
N GLY A 61 -5.42 -5.70 -1.85
CA GLY A 61 -4.76 -6.42 -0.77
C GLY A 61 -4.73 -5.64 0.53
N ILE A 62 -4.06 -6.20 1.54
CA ILE A 62 -3.89 -5.55 2.84
C ILE A 62 -2.56 -4.81 2.86
N ILE A 63 -2.56 -3.53 3.25
CA ILE A 63 -1.31 -2.79 3.47
C ILE A 63 -0.53 -3.44 4.61
N SER A 64 0.70 -3.87 4.36
CA SER A 64 1.65 -4.33 5.37
C SER A 64 2.66 -3.24 5.73
N GLU A 65 3.09 -2.46 4.74
CA GLU A 65 3.99 -1.31 4.91
C GLU A 65 3.54 -0.18 3.99
N THR A 66 3.69 1.06 4.45
CA THR A 66 3.43 2.23 3.63
C THR A 66 4.41 3.34 3.99
N ARG A 67 4.91 4.03 2.96
CA ARG A 67 5.75 5.23 3.05
C ARG A 67 5.18 6.23 2.06
N LEU A 68 4.11 6.89 2.46
CA LEU A 68 3.42 7.90 1.67
C LEU A 68 3.55 9.27 2.34
N PRO A 69 3.47 10.38 1.58
CA PRO A 69 3.38 11.73 2.14
C PRO A 69 2.18 11.87 3.12
N PRO A 70 2.14 12.86 4.02
CA PRO A 70 2.97 14.06 4.02
C PRO A 70 4.39 13.84 4.52
N VAL A 71 5.33 14.58 3.95
CA VAL A 71 6.70 14.70 4.45
C VAL A 71 6.69 15.59 5.70
N ILE A 72 7.08 15.03 6.85
CA ILE A 72 7.06 15.72 8.14
C ILE A 72 8.47 16.14 8.53
N LYS A 73 8.61 17.36 9.05
CA LYS A 73 9.87 17.93 9.53
C LYS A 73 10.57 17.01 10.53
N GLY A 74 11.88 16.82 10.37
CA GLY A 74 12.73 16.01 11.26
C GLY A 74 13.05 14.61 10.72
N GLN A 75 12.42 14.19 9.63
CA GLN A 75 12.88 13.04 8.87
C GLN A 75 14.15 13.45 8.10
N HIS A 76 15.26 12.73 8.29
CA HIS A 76 16.44 12.90 7.42
C HIS A 76 16.06 12.44 6.02
N ILE A 77 15.65 13.40 5.18
CA ILE A 77 15.26 13.13 3.81
C ILE A 77 16.52 13.01 2.97
N ASN A 78 16.85 11.78 2.58
CA ASN A 78 17.77 11.58 1.48
C ASN A 78 16.98 11.80 0.17
N MET A 79 17.24 12.92 -0.50
CA MET A 79 16.55 13.30 -1.73
C MET A 79 16.68 12.23 -2.83
N GLY A 80 17.79 11.48 -2.85
CA GLY A 80 18.00 10.38 -3.80
C GLY A 80 17.15 9.14 -3.54
N THR A 81 16.47 9.06 -2.39
CA THR A 81 15.64 7.92 -1.99
C THR A 81 14.22 8.34 -1.59
N LEU A 82 13.76 9.49 -2.07
CA LEU A 82 12.39 9.97 -1.86
C LEU A 82 11.42 9.11 -2.68
N LEU A 83 11.03 7.98 -2.10
CA LEU A 83 10.10 7.03 -2.67
C LEU A 83 8.78 7.06 -1.91
N GLN A 84 7.71 6.99 -2.67
CA GLN A 84 6.38 6.62 -2.26
C GLN A 84 6.29 5.10 -2.35
N THR A 85 5.94 4.41 -1.26
CA THR A 85 5.92 2.96 -1.24
C THR A 85 4.64 2.44 -0.60
N VAL A 86 4.03 1.45 -1.24
CA VAL A 86 2.94 0.66 -0.67
C VAL A 86 3.31 -0.81 -0.83
N LYS A 87 3.29 -1.55 0.28
CA LYS A 87 3.51 -2.99 0.27
C LYS A 87 2.22 -3.70 0.65
N LEU A 88 1.69 -4.51 -0.25
CA LEU A 88 0.51 -5.33 -0.02
C LEU A 88 0.91 -6.75 0.38
N ILE A 89 0.08 -7.35 1.23
CA ILE A 89 0.08 -8.77 1.52
C ILE A 89 -1.30 -9.35 1.22
N SER A 90 -1.30 -10.62 0.87
CA SER A 90 -2.48 -11.46 0.71
C SER A 90 -3.05 -11.90 2.06
N VAL A 91 -4.35 -12.16 2.12
CA VAL A 91 -4.96 -13.01 3.17
C VAL A 91 -4.76 -14.48 2.77
N ASP A 92 -4.65 -15.38 3.75
CA ASP A 92 -4.53 -16.82 3.44
C ASP A 92 -5.65 -17.27 2.47
N ASP A 93 -5.26 -18.03 1.45
CA ASP A 93 -6.12 -18.57 0.37
C ASP A 93 -6.80 -17.54 -0.57
N ASP A 94 -6.40 -16.26 -0.56
CA ASP A 94 -6.87 -15.26 -1.51
C ASP A 94 -6.36 -15.57 -2.94
N GLN A 95 -7.26 -16.17 -3.72
CA GLN A 95 -7.01 -16.59 -5.10
C GLN A 95 -6.78 -15.40 -6.05
N ASP A 96 -7.32 -14.23 -5.73
CA ASP A 96 -7.26 -13.07 -6.61
C ASP A 96 -5.92 -12.39 -6.51
N PHE A 97 -5.43 -12.22 -5.28
CA PHE A 97 -4.05 -11.81 -5.06
C PHE A 97 -3.07 -12.80 -5.71
N HIS A 98 -3.32 -14.10 -5.58
CA HIS A 98 -2.46 -15.11 -6.20
C HIS A 98 -2.47 -15.01 -7.73
N ALA A 99 -3.64 -14.83 -8.35
CA ALA A 99 -3.78 -14.63 -9.79
C ALA A 99 -3.05 -13.35 -10.24
N ALA A 100 -3.15 -12.25 -9.48
CA ALA A 100 -2.41 -11.03 -9.76
C ALA A 100 -0.90 -11.25 -9.73
N VAL A 101 -0.38 -11.98 -8.74
CA VAL A 101 1.06 -12.33 -8.65
C VAL A 101 1.52 -13.16 -9.85
N ILE A 102 0.73 -14.14 -10.30
CA ILE A 102 1.03 -14.93 -11.50
C ILE A 102 1.04 -14.03 -12.74
N ALA A 103 0.05 -13.15 -12.88
CA ALA A 103 -0.03 -12.24 -14.01
C ALA A 103 1.12 -11.23 -14.04
N VAL A 104 1.57 -10.72 -12.88
CA VAL A 104 2.77 -9.89 -12.80
C VAL A 104 4.01 -10.65 -13.24
N SER A 105 4.12 -11.94 -12.91
CA SER A 105 5.19 -12.82 -13.42
C SER A 105 5.14 -12.92 -14.95
N ALA A 106 3.95 -13.08 -15.53
CA ALA A 106 3.78 -13.12 -16.98
C ALA A 106 4.13 -11.79 -17.67
N ILE A 107 3.74 -10.66 -17.06
CA ILE A 107 4.12 -9.31 -17.52
C ILE A 107 5.65 -9.11 -17.44
N TYR A 108 6.27 -9.58 -16.37
CA TYR A 108 7.73 -9.58 -16.24
C TYR A 108 8.39 -10.37 -17.37
N GLU A 109 7.93 -11.59 -17.66
CA GLU A 109 8.45 -12.40 -18.76
C GLU A 109 8.26 -11.71 -20.11
N PHE A 110 7.09 -11.13 -20.35
CA PHE A 110 6.79 -10.36 -21.56
C PHE A 110 7.77 -9.20 -21.75
N LEU A 111 7.96 -8.38 -20.72
CA LEU A 111 8.94 -7.29 -20.75
C LEU A 111 10.37 -7.80 -20.92
N GLN A 112 10.77 -8.88 -20.23
CA GLN A 112 12.11 -9.45 -20.36
C GLN A 112 12.38 -9.95 -21.78
N GLN A 113 11.41 -10.60 -22.43
CA GLN A 113 11.55 -11.09 -23.80
C GLN A 113 11.62 -9.96 -24.84
N SER A 114 11.05 -8.80 -24.52
CA SER A 114 11.05 -7.63 -25.40
C SER A 114 12.39 -6.89 -25.45
N VAL A 115 13.29 -7.12 -24.48
CA VAL A 115 14.58 -6.43 -24.37
C VAL A 115 15.74 -7.39 -24.60
N SER A 116 16.84 -6.87 -25.17
CA SER A 116 18.08 -7.64 -25.38
C SER A 116 18.97 -7.71 -24.14
N SER A 117 18.65 -6.93 -23.10
CA SER A 117 19.42 -6.82 -21.86
C SER A 117 18.88 -7.76 -20.79
N SER A 118 19.75 -8.23 -19.91
CA SER A 118 19.31 -8.97 -18.72
C SER A 118 18.43 -8.08 -17.83
N VAL A 119 17.32 -8.62 -17.34
CA VAL A 119 16.42 -7.95 -16.40
C VAL A 119 16.56 -8.57 -15.01
N GLN A 120 16.64 -7.73 -13.98
CA GLN A 120 16.58 -8.12 -12.58
C GLN A 120 15.20 -7.84 -12.00
N ALA A 121 14.64 -8.83 -11.31
CA ALA A 121 13.41 -8.72 -10.53
C ALA A 121 13.53 -9.52 -9.23
N PRO A 122 12.69 -9.24 -8.22
CA PRO A 122 12.61 -10.08 -7.03
C PRO A 122 12.23 -11.53 -7.40
N TYR A 123 12.85 -12.51 -6.74
CA TYR A 123 12.62 -13.94 -7.01
C TYR A 123 11.13 -14.33 -6.99
N GLY A 124 10.37 -13.82 -6.02
CA GLY A 124 8.94 -14.11 -5.91
C GLY A 124 8.12 -13.59 -7.09
N ILE A 125 8.54 -12.50 -7.72
CA ILE A 125 7.90 -11.95 -8.92
C ILE A 125 8.26 -12.80 -10.14
N GLN A 126 9.52 -13.21 -10.28
CA GLN A 126 9.99 -14.02 -11.41
C GLN A 126 9.30 -15.38 -11.54
N HIS A 127 8.80 -15.92 -10.43
CA HIS A 127 8.20 -17.25 -10.38
C HIS A 127 6.72 -17.23 -10.01
N GLY A 128 6.10 -16.06 -9.88
CA GLY A 128 4.71 -15.94 -9.45
C GLY A 128 4.44 -16.55 -8.06
N THR A 129 5.43 -16.58 -7.17
CA THR A 129 5.33 -17.17 -5.83
C THR A 129 5.38 -16.13 -4.71
N SER A 130 5.32 -14.84 -5.05
CA SER A 130 5.39 -13.78 -4.04
C SER A 130 4.17 -13.80 -3.12
N ARG A 131 4.41 -13.67 -1.81
CA ARG A 131 3.34 -13.50 -0.80
C ARG A 131 3.04 -12.03 -0.50
N ASP A 132 3.88 -11.16 -1.04
CA ASP A 132 3.75 -9.72 -0.92
C ASP A 132 4.07 -9.06 -2.26
N MET A 133 3.55 -7.85 -2.45
CA MET A 133 3.85 -7.03 -3.62
C MET A 133 4.22 -5.63 -3.14
N THR A 134 5.32 -5.09 -3.66
CA THR A 134 5.79 -3.75 -3.30
C THR A 134 5.69 -2.85 -4.52
N PHE A 135 4.92 -1.77 -4.37
CA PHE A 135 4.68 -0.77 -5.39
C PHE A 135 5.42 0.50 -5.01
N VAL A 136 6.13 1.11 -5.97
CA VAL A 136 6.98 2.27 -5.73
C VAL A 136 6.78 3.35 -6.77
N ASN A 137 6.79 4.60 -6.34
CA ASN A 137 6.91 5.76 -7.22
C ASN A 137 7.91 6.75 -6.60
N ARG A 138 8.61 7.54 -7.40
CA ARG A 138 9.42 8.65 -6.89
C ARG A 138 8.50 9.78 -6.45
N LEU A 139 8.80 10.40 -5.32
CA LEU A 139 8.08 11.62 -4.92
C LEU A 139 8.52 12.82 -5.77
N LEU A 140 9.80 12.85 -6.17
CA LEU A 140 10.37 13.91 -7.01
C LEU A 140 11.33 13.32 -8.04
N THR A 141 11.35 13.91 -9.24
CA THR A 141 12.28 13.57 -10.31
C THR A 141 13.45 14.56 -10.32
N PRO A 142 14.72 14.11 -10.45
CA PRO A 142 15.84 15.04 -10.65
C PRO A 142 15.60 15.92 -11.87
N SER A 143 15.83 17.24 -11.77
CA SER A 143 15.43 18.17 -12.84
C SER A 143 16.10 17.90 -14.19
N HIS A 144 17.29 17.30 -14.20
CA HIS A 144 17.98 16.93 -15.44
C HIS A 144 17.36 15.73 -16.17
N SER A 145 16.46 14.99 -15.52
CA SER A 145 15.67 13.88 -16.07
C SER A 145 14.20 14.26 -16.26
N ALA A 146 13.79 15.48 -15.88
CA ALA A 146 12.40 15.92 -16.01
C ALA A 146 12.20 16.64 -17.35
N TYR A 147 11.21 16.20 -18.12
CA TYR A 147 10.75 16.94 -19.30
C TYR A 147 9.96 18.18 -18.85
N PRO A 148 10.28 19.39 -19.32
CA PRO A 148 9.62 20.62 -18.89
C PRO A 148 8.08 20.60 -19.00
N GLU A 149 7.54 19.93 -20.02
CA GLU A 149 6.11 19.76 -20.30
C GLU A 149 5.38 18.86 -19.29
N ASP A 150 6.11 18.08 -18.50
CA ASP A 150 5.56 17.20 -17.48
C ASP A 150 5.70 17.75 -16.07
N ILE A 151 6.43 18.87 -15.89
CA ILE A 151 6.57 19.52 -14.60
C ILE A 151 5.22 20.16 -14.22
N ILE A 152 4.73 19.79 -13.05
CA ILE A 152 3.49 20.30 -12.46
C ILE A 152 3.77 20.91 -11.08
N VAL A 153 2.81 21.66 -10.56
CA VAL A 153 2.96 22.32 -9.25
C VAL A 153 2.97 21.25 -8.15
N PHE A 154 4.00 21.27 -7.31
CA PHE A 154 4.09 20.39 -6.15
C PHE A 154 3.00 20.72 -5.12
N PRO A 155 2.10 19.78 -4.78
CA PRO A 155 0.99 20.08 -3.87
C PRO A 155 1.49 20.30 -2.44
N SER A 156 1.09 21.40 -1.81
CA SER A 156 1.45 21.73 -0.42
C SER A 156 0.95 20.70 0.60
N THR A 157 -0.05 19.91 0.24
CA THR A 157 -0.57 18.80 1.07
C THR A 157 0.43 17.66 1.21
N LEU A 158 1.38 17.50 0.28
CA LEU A 158 2.40 16.44 0.34
C LEU A 158 3.63 16.84 1.18
N ASP A 159 3.83 18.13 1.40
CA ASP A 159 4.92 18.68 2.21
C ASP A 159 4.45 19.91 3.01
N PRO A 160 3.58 19.69 4.01
CA PRO A 160 3.05 20.78 4.83
C PRO A 160 4.14 21.49 5.65
N SER A 161 5.32 20.88 5.78
CA SER A 161 6.47 21.45 6.50
C SER A 161 7.44 22.20 5.59
N GLU A 162 7.18 22.28 4.29
CA GLU A 162 8.07 22.86 3.28
C GLU A 162 9.51 22.32 3.32
N SER A 163 9.68 21.05 3.72
CA SER A 163 11.00 20.42 3.84
C SER A 163 11.64 20.11 2.48
N LEU A 164 10.84 20.02 1.42
CA LEU A 164 11.28 19.80 0.04
C LEU A 164 11.33 21.10 -0.77
N LYS A 165 10.75 22.18 -0.23
CA LYS A 165 10.60 23.46 -0.93
C LYS A 165 11.91 24.00 -1.47
N SER A 166 12.97 24.02 -0.66
CA SER A 166 14.28 24.54 -1.08
C SER A 166 14.86 23.74 -2.26
N ALA A 167 14.74 22.42 -2.24
CA ALA A 167 15.28 21.58 -3.30
C ALA A 167 14.52 21.74 -4.64
N ILE A 168 13.22 22.06 -4.56
CA ILE A 168 12.37 22.36 -5.71
C ILE A 168 12.66 23.79 -6.22
N ASP A 169 12.69 24.79 -5.34
CA ASP A 169 12.94 26.20 -5.69
C ASP A 169 14.34 26.42 -6.28
N GLU A 170 15.35 25.67 -5.82
CA GLU A 170 16.71 25.67 -6.38
C GLU A 170 16.79 24.95 -7.74
N GLY A 171 15.70 24.33 -8.20
CA GLY A 171 15.64 23.60 -9.47
C GLY A 171 16.46 22.32 -9.48
N ARG A 172 16.77 21.72 -8.31
CA ARG A 172 17.48 20.42 -8.24
C ARG A 172 16.56 19.25 -8.54
N PHE A 173 15.29 19.38 -8.16
CA PHE A 173 14.25 18.40 -8.38
C PHE A 173 12.98 19.08 -8.90
N ALA A 174 12.18 18.32 -9.64
CA ALA A 174 10.88 18.71 -10.14
C ALA A 174 9.82 17.69 -9.70
N PHE A 175 8.60 18.16 -9.48
CA PHE A 175 7.43 17.30 -9.39
C PHE A 175 6.81 17.18 -10.78
N THR A 176 6.68 15.96 -11.26
CA THR A 176 6.19 15.67 -12.61
C THR A 176 4.88 14.90 -12.57
N LYS A 177 4.15 14.85 -13.70
CA LYS A 177 2.94 14.01 -13.84
C LYS A 177 3.18 12.56 -13.40
N ASP A 178 4.37 12.03 -13.73
CA ASP A 178 4.79 10.68 -13.36
C ASP A 178 4.91 10.46 -11.85
N ASN A 179 5.24 11.51 -11.08
CA ASN A 179 5.36 11.43 -9.62
C ASN A 179 4.01 11.47 -8.90
N GLN A 180 2.92 11.77 -9.63
CA GLN A 180 1.61 11.98 -9.05
C GLN A 180 0.90 10.65 -8.79
N VAL A 181 0.85 10.25 -7.52
CA VAL A 181 0.01 9.14 -7.07
C VAL A 181 -1.39 9.65 -6.76
N ARG A 182 -2.42 9.02 -7.31
CA ARG A 182 -3.82 9.32 -6.98
C ARG A 182 -4.23 8.64 -5.67
N PHE A 183 -4.96 9.36 -4.83
CA PHE A 183 -5.39 8.86 -3.52
C PHE A 183 -6.90 9.02 -3.39
N ASP A 184 -7.61 7.89 -3.41
CA ASP A 184 -9.07 7.86 -3.46
C ASP A 184 -9.65 7.02 -2.32
N LYS A 185 -10.94 7.20 -2.04
CA LYS A 185 -11.67 6.36 -1.10
C LYS A 185 -12.95 5.86 -1.75
N LEU A 186 -13.15 4.55 -1.74
CA LEU A 186 -14.40 3.97 -2.17
C LEU A 186 -15.44 4.14 -1.06
N MET A 187 -16.60 4.69 -1.40
CA MET A 187 -17.72 4.80 -0.47
C MET A 187 -18.96 4.13 -1.07
N SER A 188 -19.65 3.36 -0.22
CA SER A 188 -20.98 2.86 -0.56
C SER A 188 -22.01 3.97 -0.35
N ASN A 189 -22.93 4.13 -1.30
CA ASN A 189 -24.11 4.97 -1.11
C ASN A 189 -25.24 4.13 -0.50
N ASP A 190 -25.80 4.58 0.63
CA ASP A 190 -26.92 3.94 1.34
C ASP A 190 -28.19 3.73 0.49
N VAL A 191 -28.26 4.30 -0.72
CA VAL A 191 -29.49 4.41 -1.53
C VAL A 191 -29.48 3.53 -2.79
N GLY A 192 -28.45 2.73 -3.05
CA GLY A 192 -28.56 1.72 -4.13
C GLY A 192 -27.28 1.08 -4.66
N ASP A 193 -26.46 0.48 -3.80
CA ASP A 193 -25.28 -0.35 -4.13
C ASP A 193 -24.25 0.24 -5.12
N GLN A 194 -24.40 1.51 -5.54
CA GLN A 194 -23.43 2.19 -6.37
C GLN A 194 -22.30 2.73 -5.50
N LEU A 195 -21.15 2.07 -5.64
CA LEU A 195 -19.89 2.56 -5.10
C LEU A 195 -19.50 3.83 -5.87
N HIS A 196 -19.13 4.87 -5.13
CA HIS A 196 -18.56 6.08 -5.70
C HIS A 196 -17.18 6.34 -5.10
N PHE A 197 -16.27 6.82 -5.94
CA PHE A 197 -14.96 7.27 -5.51
C PHE A 197 -15.09 8.67 -4.93
N VAL A 198 -14.61 8.84 -3.71
CA VAL A 198 -14.30 10.14 -3.13
C VAL A 198 -12.84 10.40 -3.41
N ASP A 199 -12.60 11.25 -4.39
CA ASP A 199 -11.26 11.61 -4.83
C ASP A 199 -10.55 12.48 -3.77
N HIS A 200 -9.22 12.53 -3.85
CA HIS A 200 -8.35 13.45 -3.11
C HIS A 200 -8.30 13.24 -1.59
N ILE A 201 -8.28 11.99 -1.14
CA ILE A 201 -7.98 11.73 0.28
C ILE A 201 -6.50 11.99 0.58
N GLN A 202 -6.22 12.45 1.80
CA GLN A 202 -4.84 12.71 2.19
C GLN A 202 -4.05 11.40 2.25
N PRO A 203 -2.85 11.32 1.63
CA PRO A 203 -2.05 10.09 1.66
C PRO A 203 -1.64 9.66 3.08
N GLY A 204 -1.56 10.63 3.99
CA GLY A 204 -1.37 10.39 5.42
C GLY A 204 -2.51 9.63 6.09
N VAL A 205 -3.57 9.21 5.39
CA VAL A 205 -4.66 8.36 5.90
C VAL A 205 -4.33 6.87 5.78
N PHE A 206 -3.48 6.48 4.83
CA PHE A 206 -3.19 5.08 4.57
C PHE A 206 -2.30 4.47 5.66
N ARG A 207 -2.68 3.30 6.17
CA ARG A 207 -2.01 2.64 7.31
C ARG A 207 -1.95 1.13 7.12
N PRO A 208 -0.95 0.46 7.70
CA PRO A 208 -0.92 -0.99 7.77
C PRO A 208 -2.22 -1.57 8.37
N GLY A 209 -2.72 -2.65 7.77
CA GLY A 209 -3.95 -3.33 8.14
C GLY A 209 -5.20 -2.84 7.40
N GLN A 210 -5.11 -1.81 6.56
CA GLN A 210 -6.22 -1.39 5.69
C GLN A 210 -6.29 -2.23 4.42
N ILE A 211 -7.51 -2.44 3.91
CA ILE A 211 -7.74 -3.08 2.61
C ILE A 211 -7.81 -1.98 1.56
N VAL A 212 -7.00 -2.11 0.52
CA VAL A 212 -6.89 -1.11 -0.54
C VAL A 212 -6.93 -1.78 -1.91
N ASN A 213 -7.28 -0.99 -2.92
CA ASN A 213 -6.99 -1.26 -4.32
C ASN A 213 -5.82 -0.37 -4.74
N VAL A 214 -4.81 -0.93 -5.41
CA VAL A 214 -3.63 -0.21 -5.89
C VAL A 214 -3.63 -0.24 -7.41
N GLY A 215 -3.60 0.93 -8.04
CA GLY A 215 -3.29 1.06 -9.46
C GLY A 215 -1.78 1.00 -9.66
N VAL A 216 -1.35 0.08 -10.53
CA VAL A 216 0.06 -0.23 -10.79
C VAL A 216 0.31 -0.38 -12.29
N SER A 217 1.34 0.30 -12.79
CA SER A 217 1.96 0.00 -14.07
C SER A 217 3.29 -0.76 -13.89
N PHE A 218 3.80 -1.36 -14.97
CA PHE A 218 5.03 -2.16 -14.94
C PHE A 218 6.08 -1.61 -15.87
N ARG A 219 7.27 -1.36 -15.31
CA ARG A 219 8.38 -0.70 -16.00
C ARG A 219 9.67 -1.48 -15.89
N LEU A 220 10.51 -1.42 -16.92
CA LEU A 220 11.93 -1.74 -16.85
C LEU A 220 12.74 -0.45 -16.81
N ILE A 221 13.45 -0.20 -15.73
CA ILE A 221 14.32 0.96 -15.62
C ILE A 221 15.63 0.69 -16.37
N LYS A 222 15.96 1.60 -17.29
CA LYS A 222 17.19 1.58 -18.08
C LYS A 222 18.35 2.09 -17.20
N PRO A 223 19.40 1.29 -16.96
CA PRO A 223 20.55 1.76 -16.22
C PRO A 223 21.41 2.69 -17.10
N LYS A 224 22.09 3.65 -16.49
CA LYS A 224 23.03 4.55 -17.19
C LYS A 224 24.31 3.86 -17.67
N MET A 225 24.58 2.64 -17.21
CA MET A 225 25.76 1.83 -17.53
C MET A 225 25.33 0.45 -18.03
N SER A 226 26.28 -0.41 -18.41
CA SER A 226 26.03 -1.79 -18.86
C SER A 226 25.53 -2.75 -17.76
N ALA A 227 24.79 -2.24 -16.77
CA ALA A 227 24.14 -3.03 -15.74
C ALA A 227 22.85 -3.66 -16.27
N PRO A 228 22.31 -4.69 -15.58
CA PRO A 228 20.98 -5.21 -15.87
C PRO A 228 19.89 -4.14 -15.70
N MET A 229 18.83 -4.22 -16.51
CA MET A 229 17.62 -3.43 -16.29
C MET A 229 16.90 -3.92 -15.02
N HIS A 230 16.14 -3.04 -14.37
CA HIS A 230 15.39 -3.40 -13.17
C HIS A 230 13.88 -3.37 -13.44
N PHE A 231 13.21 -4.48 -13.18
CA PHE A 231 11.75 -4.52 -13.18
C PHE A 231 11.20 -3.81 -11.95
N ILE A 232 10.26 -2.89 -12.17
CA ILE A 232 9.60 -2.11 -11.13
C ILE A 232 8.09 -2.15 -11.33
N SER A 233 7.37 -2.40 -10.25
CA SER A 233 5.92 -2.18 -10.13
C SER A 233 5.70 -0.72 -9.71
N HIS A 234 5.37 0.13 -10.67
CA HIS A 234 5.19 1.56 -10.48
C HIS A 234 3.86 1.85 -9.78
N LEU A 235 3.85 2.77 -8.82
CA LEU A 235 2.65 3.12 -8.07
C LEU A 235 1.93 4.31 -8.71
N ASP A 236 0.72 4.10 -9.24
CA ASP A 236 -0.09 5.13 -9.89
C ASP A 236 -1.25 5.61 -9.02
N SER A 237 -1.88 4.70 -8.28
CA SER A 237 -2.98 5.08 -7.38
C SER A 237 -3.12 4.16 -6.18
N VAL A 238 -3.73 4.68 -5.11
CA VAL A 238 -4.14 3.92 -3.94
C VAL A 238 -5.56 4.33 -3.59
N SER A 239 -6.49 3.38 -3.63
CA SER A 239 -7.88 3.58 -3.25
C SER A 239 -8.20 2.81 -1.98
N LEU A 240 -8.70 3.49 -0.96
CA LEU A 240 -9.11 2.87 0.29
C LEU A 240 -10.46 2.14 0.13
N LEU A 241 -10.45 0.82 0.31
CA LEU A 241 -11.66 -0.01 0.27
C LEU A 241 -12.26 -0.19 1.67
N SER A 242 -11.41 -0.50 2.66
CA SER A 242 -11.86 -0.69 4.04
C SER A 242 -10.80 -0.28 5.06
N TRP A 243 -11.27 0.34 6.15
CA TRP A 243 -10.44 0.88 7.23
C TRP A 243 -9.78 -0.16 8.13
N GLY A 244 -10.10 -1.45 7.99
CA GLY A 244 -9.44 -2.46 8.80
C GLY A 244 -9.77 -3.90 8.43
N ALA A 245 -8.75 -4.63 8.00
CA ALA A 245 -8.74 -6.08 7.92
C ALA A 245 -9.00 -6.72 9.29
N ARG A 246 -8.64 -6.06 10.40
CA ARG A 246 -8.84 -6.62 11.75
C ARG A 246 -10.31 -6.81 12.10
N LYS A 247 -11.23 -5.95 11.63
CA LYS A 247 -12.66 -6.19 11.83
C LYS A 247 -13.14 -7.40 11.04
N VAL A 248 -12.70 -7.51 9.78
CA VAL A 248 -13.02 -8.63 8.89
C VAL A 248 -12.46 -9.95 9.44
N LEU A 249 -11.20 -9.96 9.88
CA LEU A 249 -10.52 -11.13 10.46
C LEU A 249 -11.11 -11.53 11.82
N ASP A 250 -11.36 -10.56 12.72
CA ASP A 250 -12.01 -10.84 14.01
C ASP A 250 -13.40 -11.44 13.76
N GLU A 251 -14.18 -10.91 12.80
CA GLU A 251 -15.52 -11.39 12.46
C GLU A 251 -15.51 -12.79 11.80
N GLN A 252 -14.57 -13.08 10.90
CA GLN A 252 -14.40 -14.43 10.33
C GLN A 252 -14.04 -15.45 11.40
N HIS A 253 -13.15 -15.10 12.33
CA HIS A 253 -12.83 -15.97 13.48
C HIS A 253 -14.06 -16.21 14.37
N PHE A 254 -14.93 -15.21 14.56
CA PHE A 254 -16.18 -15.37 15.30
C PHE A 254 -17.23 -16.23 14.59
N GLN A 255 -17.26 -16.25 13.25
CA GLN A 255 -18.17 -17.10 12.49
C GLN A 255 -17.72 -18.58 12.46
N GLN A 256 -16.41 -18.83 12.31
CA GLN A 256 -15.88 -20.20 12.30
C GLN A 256 -15.96 -20.89 13.68
N VAL A 257 -15.92 -20.12 14.78
CA VAL A 257 -15.89 -20.68 16.14
C VAL A 257 -17.28 -20.85 16.76
N ARG A 258 -18.40 -20.55 16.08
CA ARG A 258 -19.73 -20.90 16.63
C ARG A 258 -19.87 -22.43 16.66
N PRO A 259 -19.76 -23.08 17.84
CA PRO A 259 -19.89 -24.51 17.91
C PRO A 259 -21.35 -24.83 17.59
N LYS A 260 -21.60 -25.67 16.59
CA LYS A 260 -22.93 -26.29 16.32
C LYS A 260 -23.35 -27.27 17.43
N HIS A 261 -22.86 -27.10 18.65
CA HIS A 261 -23.35 -27.83 19.81
C HIS A 261 -24.45 -27.00 20.45
N GLY A 262 -25.68 -27.32 20.06
CA GLY A 262 -26.85 -27.03 20.88
C GLY A 262 -26.55 -27.50 22.30
N LEU A 263 -26.40 -26.55 23.22
CA LEU A 263 -26.30 -26.87 24.63
C LEU A 263 -27.57 -27.64 24.99
N PRO A 264 -27.47 -28.86 25.56
CA PRO A 264 -28.65 -29.53 26.08
C PRO A 264 -29.27 -28.60 27.13
N ALA A 265 -30.56 -28.31 26.98
CA ALA A 265 -31.33 -27.49 27.90
C ALA A 265 -31.27 -28.11 29.30
N LYS A 266 -30.27 -27.73 30.10
CA LYS A 266 -30.17 -28.06 31.51
C LYS A 266 -31.24 -27.24 32.23
N ARG A 267 -32.41 -27.86 32.42
CA ARG A 267 -33.41 -27.43 33.40
C ARG A 267 -32.72 -27.23 34.74
N ARG A 268 -32.63 -25.98 35.21
CA ARG A 268 -32.16 -25.67 36.57
C ARG A 268 -33.28 -25.97 37.55
N PRO A 269 -33.04 -26.75 38.61
CA PRO A 269 -33.90 -26.77 39.78
C PRO A 269 -33.74 -25.44 40.54
N THR A 270 -34.84 -24.75 40.76
CA THR A 270 -34.94 -23.60 41.66
C THR A 270 -34.67 -24.07 43.08
N THR A 271 -33.51 -23.70 43.62
CA THR A 271 -33.26 -23.80 45.07
C THR A 271 -32.95 -22.41 45.60
N PHE A 272 -33.96 -21.84 46.24
CA PHE A 272 -33.84 -20.78 47.22
C PHE A 272 -32.79 -21.19 48.26
N MET A 273 -31.83 -20.33 48.57
CA MET A 273 -31.34 -20.12 49.93
C MET A 273 -30.65 -18.76 50.03
N LYS A 274 -31.25 -17.92 50.89
CA LYS A 274 -30.67 -16.73 51.50
C LYS A 274 -29.47 -17.17 52.34
N ASN A 275 -28.37 -16.42 52.32
CA ASN A 275 -27.97 -15.64 53.49
C ASN A 275 -26.72 -14.78 53.26
N GLN A 276 -26.83 -13.60 53.84
CA GLN A 276 -25.80 -12.60 54.06
C GLN A 276 -24.60 -13.17 54.84
N VAL A 277 -23.39 -12.67 54.59
CA VAL A 277 -22.47 -12.18 55.65
C VAL A 277 -21.53 -11.13 55.03
N LYS A 278 -21.48 -9.96 55.69
CA LYS A 278 -20.50 -8.87 55.54
C LYS A 278 -19.11 -9.33 55.98
N ARG A 279 -18.04 -8.84 55.34
CA ARG A 279 -16.86 -8.31 56.07
C ARG A 279 -15.92 -7.49 55.19
N SER A 280 -15.60 -6.32 55.73
CA SER A 280 -14.62 -5.30 55.36
C SER A 280 -13.17 -5.70 55.69
N THR A 281 -12.19 -5.12 54.98
CA THR A 281 -10.93 -4.46 55.45
C THR A 281 -10.01 -4.24 54.23
N ASN A 282 -9.67 -3.02 53.80
CA ASN A 282 -8.67 -2.03 54.29
C ASN A 282 -7.18 -2.32 53.94
N TYR A 283 -6.67 -1.53 52.98
CA TYR A 283 -5.32 -0.89 52.81
C TYR A 283 -4.03 -1.76 52.76
N PRO A 284 -2.87 -1.27 52.22
CA PRO A 284 -2.46 0.13 52.04
C PRO A 284 -1.77 0.56 50.71
N LYS A 285 -1.68 1.89 50.60
CA LYS A 285 -0.80 2.69 49.72
C LYS A 285 0.68 2.41 49.99
N GLY A 286 1.47 2.31 48.94
CA GLY A 286 2.94 2.44 48.98
C GLY A 286 3.38 3.72 48.27
N GLN A 287 3.94 4.65 49.04
CA GLN A 287 4.78 5.77 48.56
C GLN A 287 6.25 5.35 48.63
N ASN A 288 7.07 5.80 47.68
CA ASN A 288 8.51 6.10 47.82
C ASN A 288 8.90 6.93 46.57
N HIS A 289 9.35 8.20 46.67
CA HIS A 289 10.73 8.65 46.97
C HIS A 289 11.77 7.91 46.11
N GLY A 290 12.68 8.52 45.35
CA GLY A 290 13.13 9.91 45.17
C GLY A 290 14.30 9.90 44.16
N GLN A 291 14.65 11.10 43.68
CA GLN A 291 15.80 11.59 42.88
C GLN A 291 17.18 10.90 43.10
N PRO A 292 18.28 11.18 42.33
CA PRO A 292 18.53 12.37 41.50
C PRO A 292 19.22 12.18 40.12
N SER A 293 19.10 13.25 39.35
CA SER A 293 19.90 13.66 38.20
C SER A 293 21.32 14.10 38.59
N SER A 294 22.33 13.54 37.92
CA SER A 294 23.65 14.16 37.78
C SER A 294 24.41 13.50 36.61
N SER A 295 24.53 14.20 35.49
CA SER A 295 25.46 13.85 34.41
C SER A 295 26.25 15.09 34.03
N GLN A 296 27.40 15.26 34.68
CA GLN A 296 28.52 16.06 34.20
C GLN A 296 29.47 15.11 33.48
N ASN A 297 29.81 15.40 32.22
CA ASN A 297 30.98 14.84 31.55
C ASN A 297 31.67 15.98 30.79
N PRO A 298 32.95 16.27 31.06
CA PRO A 298 33.79 17.06 30.17
C PRO A 298 34.51 16.10 29.20
N MET A 299 34.56 16.46 27.93
CA MET A 299 35.60 15.97 27.01
C MET A 299 36.07 17.15 26.18
N GLU A 300 37.12 17.80 26.68
CA GLU A 300 38.17 18.37 25.84
C GLU A 300 39.08 17.21 25.42
N THR A 301 39.23 17.00 24.11
CA THR A 301 40.43 16.39 23.55
C THR A 301 40.75 17.11 22.25
N ASP A 302 41.92 17.73 22.25
CA ASP A 302 42.65 18.21 21.09
C ASP A 302 42.82 17.14 20.00
N ASN A 303 42.97 17.57 18.74
CA ASN A 303 44.11 17.19 17.89
C ASN A 303 44.05 17.84 16.49
N ASN A 304 45.18 18.46 16.12
CA ASN A 304 45.78 18.67 14.79
C ASN A 304 44.88 18.83 13.55
#